data_AF-A0A412SYP1-F1
#
_entry.id   AF-A0A412SYP1-F1
#
_cell.length_a   1.000
_cell.length_b   1.000
_cell.length_c   1.000
_cell.angle_alpha   90.00
_cell.angle_beta   90.00
_cell.angle_gamma   90.00
#
_symmetry.space_group_name_H-M   'P 1'
#
loop_
_entity.id
_entity.type
_entity.pdbx_description
1 polymer ?
#
loop_
_entity_poly.entity_id
_entity_poly.type
_entity_poly.pdbx_seq_one_letter_code
_entity_poly.pdbx_strand_id
1 'polypeptide(L)'
;MATKEEISMVGFEIVAYAGDAQTDLLAALDAAREGDFEKAEQLHKDASDALIGAHDTQTKLLSQEAGGGEMEMTFIMAHAQDTLMTTMILEKQARFTIDAYKRIAELEAKLA
;
A
#
# COMPACT_ATOMS: atom_id res chain seq x y z
N MET A 1 24.30 -10.59 11.89
CA MET A 1 23.24 -11.57 11.58
C MET A 1 22.03 -11.14 12.39
N ALA A 2 20.92 -10.79 11.74
CA ALA A 2 19.68 -10.43 12.44
C ALA A 2 19.01 -11.70 12.99
N THR A 3 18.40 -11.62 14.16
CA THR A 3 17.69 -12.75 14.77
C THR A 3 16.32 -12.96 14.12
N LYS A 4 15.77 -14.17 14.24
CA LYS A 4 14.40 -14.48 13.76
C LYS A 4 13.35 -13.55 14.36
N GLU A 5 13.51 -13.20 15.64
CA GLU A 5 12.61 -12.32 16.36
C GLU A 5 12.68 -10.90 15.81
N GLU A 6 13.88 -10.37 15.56
CA GLU A 6 14.06 -9.05 14.92
C GLU A 6 13.42 -9.00 13.53
N ILE A 7 13.69 -10.00 12.68
CA ILE A 7 13.09 -10.08 11.35
C ILE A 7 11.56 -10.16 11.43
N SER A 8 11.02 -10.93 12.37
CA SER A 8 9.56 -11.05 12.54
C SER A 8 8.92 -9.76 13.06
N MET A 9 9.59 -9.02 13.95
CA MET A 9 9.12 -7.73 14.43
C MET A 9 9.05 -6.69 13.31
N VAL A 10 10.09 -6.62 12.46
CA VAL A 10 10.07 -5.77 11.27
C VAL A 10 8.95 -6.20 10.30
N GLY A 11 8.74 -7.50 10.15
CA GLY A 11 7.63 -8.03 9.35
C GLY A 11 6.26 -7.58 9.86
N PHE A 12 6.02 -7.62 11.18
CA PHE A 12 4.78 -7.12 11.78
C PHE A 12 4.55 -5.63 11.53
N GLU A 13 5.60 -4.81 11.63
CA GLU A 13 5.52 -3.38 11.33
C GLU A 13 5.10 -3.13 9.88
N ILE A 14 5.73 -3.83 8.93
CA ILE A 14 5.37 -3.75 7.51
C ILE A 14 3.91 -4.19 7.28
N VAL A 15 3.48 -5.32 7.89
CA VAL A 15 2.10 -5.81 7.77
C VAL A 15 1.10 -4.79 8.29
N ALA A 16 1.38 -4.15 9.43
CA ALA A 16 0.47 -3.16 10.01
C ALA A 16 0.26 -1.97 9.07
N TYR A 17 1.35 -1.33 8.63
CA TYR A 17 1.25 -0.19 7.72
C TYR A 17 0.66 -0.55 6.36
N ALA A 18 1.06 -1.69 5.77
CA ALA A 18 0.54 -2.11 4.48
C ALA A 18 -0.94 -2.53 4.57
N GLY A 19 -1.37 -3.19 5.65
CA GLY A 19 -2.76 -3.59 5.87
C GLY A 19 -3.70 -2.40 6.09
N ASP A 20 -3.26 -1.41 6.86
CA ASP A 20 -4.01 -0.16 7.06
C ASP A 20 -4.14 0.59 5.72
N ALA A 21 -3.04 0.75 4.98
CA ALA A 21 -3.07 1.35 3.65
C ALA A 21 -3.99 0.60 2.67
N GLN A 22 -3.99 -0.74 2.71
CA GLN A 22 -4.90 -1.54 1.88
C GLN A 22 -6.36 -1.25 2.21
N THR A 23 -6.70 -1.10 3.49
CA THR A 23 -8.05 -0.76 3.94
C THR A 23 -8.47 0.62 3.43
N ASP A 24 -7.59 1.62 3.54
CA ASP A 24 -7.85 2.98 3.06
C ASP A 24 -8.02 3.03 1.54
N LEU A 25 -7.21 2.28 0.78
CA LEU A 25 -7.33 2.21 -0.68
C LEU A 25 -8.65 1.58 -1.13
N LEU A 26 -9.11 0.53 -0.45
CA LEU A 26 -10.43 -0.06 -0.73
C LEU A 26 -11.56 0.94 -0.42
N ALA A 27 -11.45 1.68 0.68
CA ALA A 27 -12.41 2.73 1.02
C ALA A 27 -12.36 3.91 0.02
N ALA A 28 -11.18 4.23 -0.53
CA ALA A 28 -11.02 5.26 -1.56
C ALA A 28 -11.74 4.85 -2.87
N LEU A 29 -11.62 3.58 -3.25
CA LEU A 29 -12.32 3.02 -4.41
C LEU A 29 -13.84 3.07 -4.26
N ASP A 30 -14.35 2.73 -3.08
CA ASP A 30 -15.79 2.82 -2.78
C ASP A 30 -16.27 4.28 -2.79
N ALA A 31 -15.52 5.22 -2.19
CA ALA A 31 -15.84 6.64 -2.22
C ALA A 31 -15.89 7.21 -3.65
N ALA A 32 -14.92 6.84 -4.49
CA ALA A 32 -14.90 7.27 -5.90
C ALA A 32 -16.09 6.70 -6.69
N ARG A 33 -16.50 5.45 -6.41
CA ARG A 33 -17.69 4.84 -7.02
C ARG A 33 -18.97 5.59 -6.63
N GLU A 34 -19.04 6.14 -5.42
CA GLU A 34 -20.16 6.93 -4.92
C GLU A 34 -20.13 8.41 -5.36
N GLY A 35 -19.07 8.83 -6.07
CA GLY A 35 -18.87 10.21 -6.52
C GLY A 35 -18.27 11.13 -5.45
N ASP A 36 -17.92 10.62 -4.27
CA ASP A 36 -17.20 11.36 -3.23
C ASP A 36 -15.69 11.39 -3.54
N PHE A 37 -15.33 12.18 -4.54
CA PHE A 37 -13.96 12.26 -5.02
C PHE A 37 -13.01 12.95 -4.05
N GLU A 38 -13.50 13.84 -3.18
CA GLU A 38 -12.66 14.50 -2.17
C GLU A 38 -12.18 13.47 -1.14
N LYS A 39 -13.10 12.66 -0.62
CA LYS A 39 -12.76 11.57 0.29
C LYS A 39 -11.87 10.52 -0.37
N ALA A 40 -12.15 10.16 -1.63
CA ALA A 40 -11.33 9.21 -2.37
C ALA A 40 -9.87 9.68 -2.51
N GLU A 41 -9.65 10.96 -2.81
CA GLU A 41 -8.30 11.54 -2.91
C GLU A 41 -7.59 11.58 -1.56
N GLN A 42 -8.31 11.94 -0.50
CA GLN A 42 -7.75 11.98 0.86
C GLN A 42 -7.29 10.59 1.31
N LEU A 43 -8.16 9.57 1.18
CA LEU A 43 -7.84 8.18 1.54
C LEU A 43 -6.70 7.60 0.70
N HIS A 44 -6.69 7.88 -0.61
CA HIS A 44 -5.60 7.45 -1.50
C HIS A 44 -4.26 8.05 -1.05
N LYS A 45 -4.24 9.34 -0.71
CA LYS A 45 -3.04 10.03 -0.23
C LYS A 45 -2.55 9.46 1.10
N ASP A 46 -3.45 9.29 2.08
CA ASP A 46 -3.08 8.76 3.40
C ASP A 46 -2.48 7.35 3.29
N ALA A 47 -3.06 6.50 2.44
CA ALA A 47 -2.51 5.19 2.12
C ALA A 47 -1.14 5.27 1.44
N SER A 48 -0.96 6.19 0.50
CA SER A 48 0.32 6.40 -0.21
C SER A 48 1.43 6.81 0.77
N ASP A 49 1.15 7.74 1.67
CA ASP A 49 2.09 8.22 2.69
C ASP A 49 2.50 7.07 3.65
N ALA A 50 1.54 6.22 4.06
CA ALA A 50 1.82 5.04 4.89
C ALA A 50 2.69 4.00 4.15
N LEU A 51 2.42 3.75 2.87
CA LEU A 51 3.18 2.79 2.06
C LEU A 51 4.63 3.23 1.83
N ILE A 52 4.90 4.53 1.73
CA ILE A 52 6.27 5.05 1.61
C ILE A 52 7.11 4.60 2.82
N GLY A 53 6.58 4.72 4.03
CA GLY A 53 7.28 4.28 5.25
C GLY A 53 7.58 2.78 5.26
N ALA A 54 6.60 1.96 4.90
CA ALA A 54 6.77 0.50 4.82
C ALA A 54 7.77 0.08 3.72
N HIS A 55 7.71 0.73 2.56
CA HIS A 55 8.61 0.48 1.43
C HIS A 55 10.05 0.94 1.72
N ASP A 56 10.25 2.01 2.48
CA ASP A 56 11.58 2.43 2.94
C ASP A 56 12.21 1.37 3.85
N THR A 57 11.41 0.77 4.74
CA THR A 57 11.85 -0.35 5.59
C THR A 57 12.22 -1.57 4.75
N GLN A 58 11.39 -1.94 3.77
CA GLN A 58 11.70 -3.01 2.80
C GLN A 58 13.01 -2.72 2.05
N THR A 59 13.20 -1.49 1.56
CA THR A 59 14.40 -1.07 0.82
C THR A 59 15.67 -1.19 1.66
N LYS A 60 15.59 -0.84 2.96
CA LYS A 60 16.71 -1.01 3.90
C LYS A 60 17.09 -2.48 4.08
N LEU A 61 16.10 -3.38 4.20
CA LEU A 61 16.36 -4.83 4.30
C LEU A 61 17.06 -5.35 3.04
N LEU A 62 16.54 -5.03 1.85
CA LEU A 62 17.15 -5.42 0.58
C LEU A 62 18.59 -4.90 0.45
N SER A 63 18.85 -3.67 0.90
CA SER A 63 20.19 -3.07 0.89
C SER A 63 21.15 -3.79 1.83
N GLN A 64 20.67 -4.22 3.01
CA GLN A 64 21.47 -5.01 3.96
C GLN A 64 21.81 -6.38 3.40
N GLU A 65 20.86 -7.05 2.76
CA GLU A 65 21.09 -8.36 2.11
C GLU A 65 22.12 -8.23 0.98
N ALA A 66 21.96 -7.25 0.10
CA ALA A 66 22.89 -6.98 -1.00
C ALA A 66 24.31 -6.63 -0.51
N GLY A 67 24.44 -6.05 0.69
CA GLY A 67 25.70 -5.77 1.35
C GLY A 67 26.38 -7.00 1.97
N GLY A 68 25.80 -8.20 1.85
CA GLY A 68 26.29 -9.45 2.43
C GLY A 68 25.77 -9.73 3.84
N GLY A 69 24.74 -9.01 4.29
CA GLY A 69 24.04 -9.29 5.54
C GLY A 69 23.21 -10.56 5.43
N GLU A 70 23.49 -11.56 6.26
CA GLU A 70 22.63 -12.74 6.38
C GLU A 70 21.38 -12.42 7.20
N MET A 71 20.22 -12.66 6.59
CA MET A 71 18.90 -12.56 7.22
C MET A 71 18.15 -13.86 6.95
N GLU A 72 17.54 -14.43 7.99
CA GLU A 72 16.71 -15.63 7.82
C GLU A 72 15.27 -15.23 7.50
N MET A 73 14.77 -15.68 6.35
CA MET A 73 13.38 -15.45 5.97
C MET A 73 12.44 -16.18 6.93
N THR A 74 11.52 -15.42 7.56
CA THR A 74 10.45 -15.97 8.40
C THR A 74 9.12 -15.93 7.66
N PHE A 75 8.15 -16.74 8.09
CA PHE A 75 6.81 -16.72 7.49
C PHE A 75 6.12 -15.35 7.63
N ILE A 76 6.33 -14.67 8.76
CA ILE A 76 5.81 -13.31 8.99
C ILE A 76 6.43 -12.32 8.02
N MET A 77 7.76 -12.37 7.81
CA MET A 77 8.42 -11.51 6.85
C MET A 77 7.95 -11.79 5.41
N ALA A 78 7.82 -13.06 5.01
CA ALA A 78 7.28 -13.41 3.70
C ALA A 78 5.86 -12.82 3.49
N HIS A 79 4.97 -12.99 4.47
CA HIS A 79 3.64 -12.41 4.43
C HIS A 79 3.65 -10.88 4.41
N ALA A 80 4.59 -10.26 5.10
CA ALA A 80 4.78 -8.81 5.10
C ALA A 80 5.15 -8.28 3.71
N GLN A 81 6.10 -8.96 3.03
CA GLN A 81 6.49 -8.63 1.66
C GLN A 81 5.33 -8.81 0.69
N ASP A 82 4.58 -9.91 0.79
CA ASP A 82 3.40 -10.16 -0.04
C ASP A 82 2.33 -9.07 0.13
N THR A 83 2.00 -8.75 1.39
CA THR A 83 1.00 -7.72 1.72
C THR A 83 1.43 -6.35 1.23
N LEU A 84 2.69 -5.97 1.45
CA LEU A 84 3.23 -4.69 0.97
C LEU A 84 3.16 -4.59 -0.55
N MET A 85 3.70 -5.57 -1.27
CA MET A 85 3.79 -5.50 -2.73
C MET A 85 2.43 -5.55 -3.41
N THR A 86 1.49 -6.35 -2.88
CA THR A 86 0.12 -6.38 -3.40
C THR A 86 -0.62 -5.06 -3.13
N THR A 87 -0.41 -4.46 -1.96
CA THR A 87 -1.01 -3.16 -1.62
C THR A 87 -0.43 -2.01 -2.45
N MET A 88 0.88 -2.03 -2.75
CA MET A 88 1.48 -1.05 -3.65
C MET A 88 0.94 -1.13 -5.08
N ILE A 89 0.58 -2.33 -5.56
CA ILE A 89 -0.09 -2.47 -6.86
C ILE A 89 -1.53 -1.93 -6.76
N LEU A 90 -2.23 -2.22 -5.66
CA LEU A 90 -3.57 -1.68 -5.41
C LEU A 90 -3.57 -0.15 -5.37
N GLU A 91 -2.55 0.49 -4.77
CA GLU A 91 -2.41 1.95 -4.71
C GLU A 91 -2.38 2.57 -6.12
N LYS A 92 -1.57 2.00 -7.01
CA LYS A 92 -1.47 2.44 -8.40
C LYS A 92 -2.77 2.21 -9.15
N GLN A 93 -3.41 1.07 -8.94
CA GLN A 93 -4.70 0.75 -9.57
C GLN A 93 -5.80 1.69 -9.07
N ALA A 94 -5.83 2.00 -7.78
CA ALA A 94 -6.79 2.90 -7.17
C ALA A 94 -6.73 4.29 -7.81
N ARG A 95 -5.53 4.83 -8.06
CA ARG A 95 -5.37 6.09 -8.81
C ARG A 95 -6.06 6.04 -10.17
N PHE A 96 -5.75 5.03 -10.99
CA PHE A 96 -6.38 4.89 -12.31
C PHE A 96 -7.90 4.73 -12.22
N THR A 97 -8.41 4.02 -11.21
CA THR A 97 -9.84 3.83 -11.01
C THR A 97 -10.54 5.11 -10.55
N ILE A 98 -9.95 5.88 -9.64
CA ILE A 98 -10.47 7.19 -9.21
C ILE A 98 -10.56 8.13 -10.42
N ASP A 99 -9.49 8.21 -11.22
CA ASP A 99 -9.47 9.03 -12.43
C ASP A 99 -10.54 8.58 -13.45
N ALA A 100 -10.77 7.27 -13.58
CA ALA A 100 -11.82 6.72 -14.42
C ALA A 100 -13.22 7.13 -13.95
N TYR A 101 -13.53 7.03 -12.65
CA TYR A 101 -14.81 7.45 -12.11
C TYR A 101 -15.06 8.95 -12.24
N LYS A 102 -14.02 9.79 -12.07
CA LYS A 102 -14.12 11.24 -12.35
C LYS A 102 -14.53 11.52 -13.79
N ARG A 103 -13.89 10.85 -14.75
CA ARG A 103 -14.24 10.98 -16.18
C ARG A 103 -15.65 10.48 -16.49
N ILE A 104 -16.10 9.40 -15.84
CA ILE A 104 -17.48 8.90 -15.97
C ILE A 104 -18.46 9.95 -15.46
N ALA A 105 -18.25 10.50 -14.26
CA ALA A 105 -19.12 11.53 -13.69
C ALA A 105 -19.21 12.79 -14.58
N GLU A 106 -18.08 13.24 -15.15
CA GLU A 106 -18.07 14.34 -16.12
C GLU A 106 -18.87 14.05 -17.40
N LEU A 107 -18.88 12.79 -17.86
CA LEU A 107 -19.66 12.38 -19.02
C LEU A 107 -21.16 12.29 -18.69
N GLU A 108 -21.51 11.73 -17.54
CA GLU A 108 -22.90 11.67 -17.06
C GLU A 108 -23.49 13.07 -16.89
N ALA A 109 -22.72 14.02 -16.35
CA ALA A 109 -23.14 15.41 -16.21
C ALA A 109 -23.38 16.13 -17.55
N LYS A 110 -22.75 15.69 -18.64
CA LYS A 110 -22.97 16.24 -20.00
C LYS A 110 -24.18 15.63 -20.70
N LEU A 111 -24.65 14.48 -20.22
CA LEU A 111 -25.81 13.76 -20.77
C LEU A 111 -27.11 14.13 -20.05
N ALA A 112 -27.02 14.74 -18.86
CA ALA A 112 -28.13 15.31 -18.10
C ALA A 112 -28.53 16.70 -18.63
#